data_AF-A0A7V0L1W8-F1
#
_entry.id   AF-A0A7V0L1W8-F1
#
_cell.length_a   1.000
_cell.length_b   1.000
_cell.length_c   1.000
_cell.angle_alpha   90.00
_cell.angle_beta   90.00
_cell.angle_gamma   90.00
#
_symmetry.space_group_name_H-M   'P 1'
#
loop_
_entity.id
_entity.type
_entity.pdbx_description
1 polymer ?
#
loop_
_entity_poly.entity_id
_entity_poly.type
_entity_poly.pdbx_seq_one_letter_code
_entity_poly.pdbx_strand_id
1 'polypeptide(L)'
;MASPTDLQQEFEALSKKYHEIEAVNRELSDKLTELYILYNISHILSTTFNISQILKSIFQLFKNSLHVDSAQLFLLEPLRKELQLSEKYGFSKLKSGKVLIPDTKLVERIILTQNPLVMSDVTVTGLNDH
;
A
#
# COMPACT_ATOMS: atom_id res chain seq x y z
N MET A 1 27.15 -49.25 -10.67
CA MET A 1 25.82 -48.92 -10.09
C MET A 1 26.08 -47.82 -9.08
N ALA A 2 25.36 -46.69 -9.17
CA ALA A 2 25.48 -45.63 -8.17
C ALA A 2 25.20 -46.20 -6.78
N SER A 3 26.01 -45.85 -5.79
CA SER A 3 25.80 -46.34 -4.43
C SER A 3 24.51 -45.71 -3.89
N PRO A 4 23.74 -46.38 -3.01
CA PRO A 4 22.52 -45.80 -2.42
C PRO A 4 22.74 -44.41 -1.80
N THR A 5 23.96 -44.16 -1.33
CA THR A 5 24.42 -42.88 -0.77
C THR A 5 24.54 -41.78 -1.82
N ASP A 6 24.98 -42.11 -3.04
CA ASP A 6 25.14 -41.15 -4.14
C ASP A 6 23.77 -40.63 -4.61
N LEU A 7 22.78 -41.54 -4.69
CA LEU A 7 21.40 -41.20 -5.04
C LEU A 7 20.72 -40.34 -3.97
N GLN A 8 20.99 -40.58 -2.68
CA GLN A 8 20.49 -39.74 -1.59
C GLN A 8 21.07 -38.33 -1.66
N GLN A 9 22.37 -38.19 -1.92
CA GLN A 9 23.02 -36.89 -2.06
C GLN A 9 22.48 -36.10 -3.27
N GLU A 10 22.22 -36.78 -4.38
CA GLU A 10 21.68 -36.14 -5.58
C GLU A 10 20.23 -35.67 -5.38
N PHE A 11 19.41 -36.49 -4.71
CA PHE A 11 18.04 -36.09 -4.34
C PHE A 11 18.03 -34.88 -3.40
N GLU A 12 18.89 -34.87 -2.39
CA GLU A 12 18.99 -33.76 -1.44
C GLU A 12 19.46 -32.46 -2.12
N ALA A 13 20.46 -32.56 -3.01
CA ALA A 13 20.91 -31.43 -3.82
C ALA A 13 19.80 -30.90 -4.77
N LEU A 14 19.01 -31.80 -5.35
CA LEU A 14 17.89 -31.44 -6.23
C LEU A 14 16.76 -30.76 -5.45
N SER A 15 16.37 -31.29 -4.29
CA SER A 15 15.37 -30.67 -3.41
C SER A 15 15.82 -29.28 -2.96
N LYS A 16 17.10 -29.11 -2.63
CA LYS A 16 17.65 -27.79 -2.27
C LYS A 16 17.54 -26.80 -3.43
N LYS A 17 17.96 -27.20 -4.64
CA LYS A 17 17.83 -26.36 -5.85
C LYS A 17 16.38 -25.99 -6.15
N TYR A 18 15.44 -26.92 -5.96
CA TYR A 18 14.02 -26.66 -6.18
C TYR A 18 13.50 -25.57 -5.23
N HIS A 19 13.85 -25.64 -3.95
CA HIS A 19 13.47 -24.62 -2.96
C HIS A 19 14.11 -23.25 -3.25
N GLU A 20 15.37 -23.23 -3.68
CA GLU A 20 16.06 -21.99 -4.09
C GLU A 20 15.35 -21.35 -5.30
N ILE A 21 15.01 -22.15 -6.33
CA ILE A 21 14.28 -21.66 -7.51
C ILE A 21 12.92 -21.10 -7.11
N GLU A 22 12.16 -21.79 -6.25
CA GLU A 22 10.87 -21.26 -5.80
C GLU A 22 11.01 -19.94 -5.04
N ALA A 23 12.03 -19.81 -4.18
CA ALA A 23 12.27 -18.59 -3.43
C ALA A 23 12.60 -17.41 -4.36
N VAL A 24 13.51 -17.63 -5.33
CA VAL A 24 13.87 -16.63 -6.34
C VAL A 24 12.66 -16.27 -7.22
N ASN A 25 11.83 -17.25 -7.57
CA ASN A 25 10.65 -17.00 -8.40
C ASN A 25 9.58 -16.19 -7.65
N ARG A 26 9.41 -16.43 -6.34
CA ARG A 26 8.57 -15.60 -5.48
C ARG A 26 9.09 -14.16 -5.42
N GLU A 27 10.38 -13.97 -5.15
CA GLU A 27 11.00 -12.64 -5.12
C GLU A 27 10.85 -11.90 -6.46
N LEU A 28 11.03 -12.60 -7.58
CA LEU A 28 10.84 -12.03 -8.91
C LEU A 28 9.37 -11.62 -9.14
N SER A 29 8.41 -12.44 -8.73
CA SER A 29 6.98 -12.14 -8.82
C SER A 29 6.62 -10.88 -8.01
N ASP A 30 7.18 -10.75 -6.80
CA ASP A 30 6.99 -9.58 -5.95
C ASP A 30 7.58 -8.32 -6.62
N LYS A 31 8.78 -8.44 -7.19
CA LYS A 31 9.43 -7.33 -7.90
C LYS A 31 8.69 -6.90 -9.17
N LEU A 32 8.14 -7.86 -9.91
CA LEU A 32 7.31 -7.57 -11.07
C LEU A 32 6.02 -6.86 -10.67
N THR A 33 5.42 -7.24 -9.55
CA THR A 33 4.22 -6.57 -9.01
C THR A 33 4.53 -5.12 -8.63
N GLU A 34 5.66 -4.88 -7.95
CA GLU A 34 6.12 -3.54 -7.59
C GLU A 34 6.35 -2.67 -8.84
N LEU A 35 7.08 -3.19 -9.83
CA LEU A 35 7.35 -2.49 -11.09
C LEU A 35 6.07 -2.20 -11.89
N TYR A 36 5.14 -3.15 -11.93
CA TYR A 36 3.85 -2.97 -12.59
C TYR A 36 3.04 -1.84 -11.95
N ILE A 37 2.97 -1.80 -10.62
CA ILE A 37 2.28 -0.73 -9.89
C ILE A 37 2.94 0.62 -10.20
N LEU A 38 4.27 0.69 -10.08
CA LEU A 38 5.03 1.92 -10.33
C LEU A 38 4.88 2.44 -11.76
N TYR A 39 4.96 1.54 -12.74
CA TYR A 39 4.77 1.87 -14.15
C TYR A 39 3.37 2.42 -14.41
N ASN A 40 2.32 1.75 -13.94
CA ASN A 40 0.95 2.20 -14.18
C ASN A 40 0.65 3.54 -13.54
N ILE A 41 1.13 3.78 -12.31
CA ILE A 41 1.01 5.09 -11.66
C ILE A 41 1.69 6.18 -12.52
N SER A 42 2.92 5.92 -12.96
CA SER A 42 3.68 6.86 -13.81
C SER A 42 3.01 7.12 -15.16
N HIS A 43 2.45 6.08 -15.76
CA HIS A 43 1.70 6.18 -17.02
C HIS A 43 0.41 7.01 -16.86
N ILE A 44 -0.36 6.75 -15.80
CA ILE A 44 -1.58 7.51 -15.50
C ILE A 44 -1.25 9.00 -15.27
N LEU A 45 -0.19 9.28 -14.50
CA LEU A 45 0.28 10.65 -14.23
C LEU A 45 0.74 11.38 -15.50
N SER A 46 1.36 10.67 -16.45
CA SER A 46 1.90 11.27 -17.68
C SER A 46 0.87 11.44 -18.80
N THR A 47 -0.23 10.69 -18.78
CA THR A 47 -1.21 10.66 -19.90
C THR A 47 -2.51 11.41 -19.63
N THR A 48 -2.75 11.83 -18.39
CA THR A 48 -4.03 12.42 -18.00
C THR A 48 -3.83 13.80 -17.36
N PHE A 49 -4.28 14.88 -17.99
CA PHE A 49 -4.26 16.22 -17.39
C PHE A 49 -5.38 16.44 -16.34
N ASN A 50 -6.27 15.46 -16.18
CA ASN A 50 -7.35 15.49 -15.21
C ASN A 50 -6.94 14.80 -13.91
N ILE A 51 -6.47 15.59 -12.95
CA ILE A 51 -6.03 15.12 -11.63
C ILE A 51 -7.07 14.23 -10.93
N SER A 52 -8.37 14.52 -11.08
CA SER A 52 -9.44 13.72 -10.48
C SER A 52 -9.51 12.31 -11.07
N GLN A 53 -9.27 12.14 -12.37
CA GLN A 53 -9.23 10.81 -13.00
C GLN A 53 -7.98 10.01 -12.62
N ILE A 54 -6.84 10.70 -12.44
CA ILE A 54 -5.61 10.08 -11.95
C ILE A 54 -5.81 9.53 -10.54
N LEU A 55 -6.27 10.38 -9.62
CA LEU A 55 -6.46 10.01 -8.21
C LEU A 55 -7.46 8.86 -8.07
N LYS A 56 -8.53 8.86 -8.86
CA LYS A 56 -9.48 7.75 -8.90
C LYS A 56 -8.82 6.44 -9.33
N SER A 57 -8.02 6.47 -10.39
CA SER A 57 -7.34 5.27 -10.91
C SER A 57 -6.31 4.73 -9.91
N ILE A 58 -5.51 5.61 -9.32
CA ILE A 58 -4.55 5.27 -8.26
C ILE A 58 -5.28 4.66 -7.05
N PHE A 59 -6.38 5.27 -6.62
CA PHE A 59 -7.17 4.76 -5.49
C PHE A 59 -7.76 3.37 -5.76
N GLN A 60 -8.25 3.11 -6.99
CA GLN A 60 -8.72 1.77 -7.37
C GLN A 60 -7.60 0.73 -7.34
N LEU A 61 -6.39 1.08 -7.80
CA LEU A 61 -5.24 0.19 -7.72
C LEU A 61 -4.92 -0.18 -6.26
N PHE A 62 -4.79 0.82 -5.38
CA PHE A 62 -4.52 0.57 -3.95
C PHE A 62 -5.59 -0.29 -3.29
N LYS A 63 -6.88 0.01 -3.55
CA LYS A 63 -8.00 -0.77 -3.01
C LYS A 63 -7.96 -2.24 -3.46
N ASN A 64 -7.57 -2.51 -4.70
CA ASN A 64 -7.54 -3.88 -5.21
C ASN A 64 -6.29 -4.64 -4.77
N SER A 65 -5.18 -3.94 -4.51
CA SER A 65 -3.92 -4.55 -4.05
C SER A 65 -3.87 -4.76 -2.54
N LEU A 66 -4.48 -3.87 -1.76
CA LEU A 66 -4.52 -3.95 -0.30
C LEU A 66 -5.86 -4.56 0.11
N HIS A 67 -5.84 -5.73 0.77
CA HIS A 67 -7.03 -6.42 1.27
C HIS A 67 -7.59 -5.70 2.52
N VAL A 68 -8.02 -4.45 2.37
CA VAL A 68 -8.52 -3.60 3.45
C VAL A 68 -10.04 -3.48 3.40
N ASP A 69 -10.67 -3.43 4.58
CA ASP A 69 -12.13 -3.28 4.69
C ASP A 69 -12.62 -1.90 4.22
N SER A 70 -11.78 -0.87 4.39
CA SER A 70 -12.14 0.50 4.08
C SER A 70 -10.91 1.37 3.81
N ALA A 71 -11.07 2.38 2.95
CA ALA A 71 -10.01 3.31 2.59
C ALA A 71 -10.60 4.68 2.21
N GLN A 72 -9.82 5.75 2.42
CA GLN A 72 -10.16 7.12 2.02
C GLN A 72 -8.92 7.81 1.45
N LEU A 73 -9.13 8.67 0.46
CA LEU A 73 -8.12 9.53 -0.12
C LEU A 73 -8.54 10.98 0.08
N PHE A 74 -7.68 11.76 0.70
CA PHE A 74 -7.90 13.19 0.94
C PHE A 74 -6.90 14.02 0.15
N LEU A 75 -7.37 15.18 -0.32
CA LEU A 75 -6.54 16.25 -0.85
C LEU A 75 -6.37 17.31 0.23
N LEU A 76 -5.11 17.61 0.55
CA LEU A 76 -4.76 18.67 1.49
C LEU A 76 -4.71 20.00 0.77
N GLU A 77 -5.44 20.98 1.29
CA GLU A 77 -5.35 22.39 0.90
C GLU A 77 -4.60 23.16 2.00
N PRO A 78 -3.26 23.37 1.85
CA PRO A 78 -2.41 23.83 2.94
C PRO A 78 -2.77 25.24 3.43
N LEU A 79 -3.16 26.13 2.51
CA LEU A 79 -3.48 27.53 2.82
C LEU A 79 -4.73 27.66 3.68
N ARG A 80 -5.70 26.76 3.50
CA ARG A 80 -6.97 26.77 4.22
C ARG A 80 -7.00 25.77 5.38
N LYS A 81 -5.96 24.93 5.53
CA LYS A 81 -5.93 23.81 6.48
C LYS A 81 -7.16 22.90 6.34
N GLU A 82 -7.54 22.63 5.10
CA GLU A 82 -8.71 21.81 4.76
C GLU A 82 -8.26 20.48 4.15
N LEU A 83 -9.00 19.40 4.49
CA LEU A 83 -8.93 18.14 3.76
C LEU A 83 -10.20 17.99 2.92
N GLN A 84 -10.03 17.83 1.62
CA GLN A 84 -11.12 17.50 0.72
C GLN A 84 -11.13 15.99 0.48
N LEU A 85 -12.23 15.32 0.80
CA LEU A 85 -12.39 13.90 0.47
C LEU A 85 -12.49 13.75 -1.05
N SER A 86 -11.51 13.07 -1.65
CA SER A 86 -11.46 12.79 -3.09
C SER A 86 -12.07 11.45 -3.43
N GLU A 87 -11.65 10.38 -2.74
CA GLU A 87 -12.12 9.01 -2.99
C GLU A 87 -12.36 8.27 -1.68
N LYS A 88 -13.26 7.28 -1.69
CA LYS A 88 -13.57 6.44 -0.52
C LYS A 88 -14.06 5.05 -0.91
N TYR A 89 -13.82 4.09 -0.02
CA TYR A 89 -14.31 2.72 -0.11
C TYR A 89 -14.63 2.19 1.30
N GLY A 90 -15.65 1.34 1.43
CA GLY A 90 -16.08 0.80 2.74
C GLY A 90 -16.89 1.76 3.63
N PHE A 91 -17.07 3.03 3.23
CA PHE A 91 -17.80 4.04 4.01
C PHE A 91 -19.13 4.45 3.34
N SER A 92 -20.23 3.76 3.70
CA SER A 92 -21.56 3.97 3.12
C SER A 92 -22.22 5.31 3.52
N LYS A 93 -21.97 5.81 4.74
CA LYS A 93 -22.62 7.03 5.28
C LYS A 93 -21.81 8.32 5.19
N LEU A 94 -20.54 8.26 4.82
CA LEU A 94 -19.70 9.47 4.79
C LEU A 94 -20.05 10.32 3.57
N LYS A 95 -20.51 11.56 3.75
CA LYS A 95 -20.77 12.45 2.62
C LYS A 95 -19.46 12.96 2.04
N SER A 96 -19.39 13.07 0.70
CA SER A 96 -18.32 13.79 0.04
C SER A 96 -18.35 15.26 0.46
N GLY A 97 -17.21 15.85 0.77
CA GLY A 97 -17.14 17.23 1.24
C GLY A 97 -15.77 17.63 1.75
N LYS A 98 -15.65 18.91 2.08
CA LYS A 98 -14.51 19.47 2.80
C LYS A 98 -14.69 19.21 4.27
N VAL A 99 -13.66 18.67 4.90
CA VAL A 99 -13.58 18.50 6.34
C VAL A 99 -12.43 19.37 6.79
N LEU A 100 -12.68 20.26 7.76
CA LEU A 100 -11.59 20.93 8.46
C LEU A 100 -10.70 19.83 9.03
N ILE A 101 -9.37 19.92 8.90
CA ILE A 101 -8.46 18.89 9.45
C ILE A 101 -8.93 18.60 10.88
N PRO A 102 -9.44 17.38 11.16
CA PRO A 102 -9.86 17.04 12.51
C PRO A 102 -8.65 17.30 13.40
N ASP A 103 -8.86 17.99 14.54
CA ASP A 103 -7.83 18.28 15.55
C ASP A 103 -7.39 16.97 16.23
N THR A 104 -6.80 16.11 15.42
CA THR A 104 -6.32 14.80 15.74
C THR A 104 -4.82 14.89 15.51
N LYS A 105 -4.07 14.83 16.61
CA LYS A 105 -2.60 14.87 16.62
C LYS A 105 -1.98 13.93 15.57
N LEU A 106 -2.69 12.86 15.17
CA LEU A 106 -2.27 11.90 14.15
C LEU A 106 -2.19 12.48 12.73
N VAL A 107 -3.26 13.14 12.26
CA VAL A 107 -3.30 13.70 10.90
C VAL A 107 -2.29 14.83 10.78
N GLU A 108 -2.22 15.69 11.81
CA GLU A 108 -1.22 16.75 11.88
C GLU A 108 0.20 16.17 11.85
N ARG A 109 0.48 15.11 12.61
CA ARG A 109 1.78 14.44 12.59
C ARG A 109 2.14 13.92 11.21
N ILE A 110 1.22 13.29 10.48
CA ILE A 110 1.48 12.80 9.11
C ILE A 110 1.81 13.97 8.18
N ILE A 111 1.06 15.07 8.27
CA ILE A 111 1.31 16.28 7.46
C ILE A 111 2.69 16.87 7.76
N LEU A 112 3.06 17.01 9.04
CA LEU A 112 4.32 17.61 9.46
C LEU A 112 5.53 16.72 9.16
N THR A 113 5.41 15.41 9.41
CA THR A 113 6.54 14.48 9.27
C THR A 113 6.72 13.96 7.85
N GLN A 114 5.67 14.04 7.01
CA GLN A 114 5.62 13.46 5.66
C GLN A 114 5.97 11.97 5.59
N ASN A 115 5.88 11.27 6.73
CA ASN A 115 6.17 9.84 6.83
C ASN A 115 4.86 9.06 7.00
N PRO A 116 4.77 7.85 6.42
CA PRO A 116 3.62 6.98 6.65
C PRO A 116 3.53 6.61 8.13
N LEU A 117 2.31 6.61 8.66
CA LEU A 117 2.01 6.16 10.02
C LEU A 117 1.23 4.84 9.94
N VAL A 118 1.79 3.79 10.52
CA VAL A 118 1.11 2.50 10.67
C VAL A 118 0.81 2.29 12.15
N MET A 119 -0.45 2.02 12.47
CA MET A 119 -0.88 1.67 13.82
C MET A 119 -1.53 0.30 13.80
N SER A 120 -1.02 -0.63 14.60
CA SER A 120 -1.55 -1.97 14.75
C SER A 120 -2.82 -2.00 15.61
N ASP A 121 -2.96 -1.03 16.52
CA ASP A 121 -4.13 -0.89 17.39
C ASP A 121 -4.38 0.61 17.67
N VAL A 122 -5.61 1.05 17.43
CA VAL A 122 -6.06 2.44 17.64
C VAL A 122 -6.59 2.69 19.05
N THR A 123 -6.82 1.65 19.85
CA THR A 123 -7.33 1.73 21.23
C THR A 123 -6.25 2.11 22.25
N VAL A 124 -4.98 2.00 21.87
CA VAL A 124 -3.81 2.24 22.75
C VAL A 124 -3.37 3.71 22.77
N THR A 125 -4.00 4.57 21.97
CA THR A 125 -3.66 6.00 21.97
C THR A 125 -4.15 6.68 23.24
N GLY A 126 -3.26 6.81 24.22
CA GLY A 126 -3.35 7.78 25.30
C GLY A 126 -3.50 9.18 24.71
N LEU A 127 -4.74 9.67 24.67
CA LEU A 127 -5.04 11.10 24.52
C LEU A 127 -4.71 11.90 25.79
N ASN A 128 -4.14 11.24 26.80
CA ASN A 128 -3.54 11.87 27.97
C ASN A 128 -2.03 11.99 27.76
N ASP A 129 -1.61 13.02 27.06
CA ASP A 129 -0.35 13.69 27.38
C ASP A 129 -0.60 15.18 27.19
N HIS A 130 -0.41 15.87 28.32
CA HIS A 130 -0.67 17.25 28.73
C HIS A 130 -0.74 18.34 27.65
#